data_AF-A0A6L6JEG1-F1
#
_entry.id   AF-A0A6L6JEG1-F1
#
_cell.length_a   1.000
_cell.length_b   1.000
_cell.length_c   1.000
_cell.angle_alpha   90.00
_cell.angle_beta   90.00
_cell.angle_gamma   90.00
#
_symmetry.space_group_name_H-M   'P 1'
#
loop_
_entity.id
_entity.type
_entity.pdbx_description
1 polymer ?
#
loop_
_entity_poly.entity_id
_entity_poly.type
_entity_poly.pdbx_seq_one_letter_code
_entity_poly.pdbx_strand_id
1 'polypeptide(L)'
;MTQFIFVMAAVFSVLLWRMYQHHHRMVMQARSDLLSQSSKVINIKKSVADRAGFQHLLGDYDGTSVGLKLEVDNLTARKLPVMWLHITMLRPVESKGSLDILVRPHTSDVFSPGWNWNKPVTPLKGWPHHARYVSRDRTPSLESIDSDVKTIFADQMAKELLITPETVRLTYLIRQAERGQYLLLRSAEFDMQPIDSAEIAALTRQLQKLLANLDGVRCDEAA
;
A
#
# COMPACT_ATOMS: atom_id res chain seq x y z
N MET A 1 1.85 -55.55 14.31
CA MET A 1 1.52 -54.78 13.08
C MET A 1 0.89 -53.42 13.42
N THR A 2 -0.18 -53.38 14.21
CA THR A 2 -0.86 -52.12 14.63
C THR A 2 0.05 -51.12 15.34
N GLN A 3 0.85 -51.56 16.31
CA GLN A 3 1.81 -50.67 17.01
C GLN A 3 2.83 -50.03 16.07
N PHE A 4 3.33 -50.77 15.08
CA PHE A 4 4.26 -50.25 14.07
C PHE A 4 3.59 -49.16 13.20
N ILE A 5 2.32 -49.36 12.82
CA ILE A 5 1.54 -48.37 12.07
C ILE A 5 1.35 -47.09 12.90
N PHE A 6 1.03 -47.19 14.19
CA PHE A 6 0.87 -46.03 15.06
C PHE A 6 2.18 -45.26 15.26
N VAL A 7 3.30 -45.97 15.46
CA VAL A 7 4.62 -45.33 15.58
C VAL A 7 4.98 -44.60 14.29
N MET A 8 4.79 -45.25 13.14
CA MET A 8 5.06 -44.66 11.84
C MET A 8 4.20 -43.41 11.57
N ALA A 9 2.89 -43.48 11.86
CA ALA A 9 1.97 -42.36 11.72
C ALA A 9 2.34 -41.18 12.65
N ALA A 10 2.78 -41.46 13.88
CA ALA A 10 3.25 -40.43 14.81
C ALA A 10 4.52 -39.75 14.29
N VAL A 11 5.50 -40.53 13.79
CA VAL A 11 6.73 -39.98 13.21
C VAL A 11 6.42 -39.10 12.00
N PHE A 12 5.59 -39.58 11.06
CA PHE A 12 5.19 -38.77 9.90
C PHE A 12 4.46 -37.49 10.29
N SER A 13 3.53 -37.56 11.26
CA SER A 13 2.83 -36.38 11.77
C SER A 13 3.79 -35.34 12.34
N VAL A 14 4.80 -35.78 13.13
CA VAL A 14 5.81 -34.89 13.70
C VAL A 14 6.69 -34.28 12.62
N LEU A 15 7.10 -35.06 11.60
CA LEU A 15 7.90 -34.55 10.48
C LEU A 15 7.12 -33.52 9.66
N LEU A 16 5.87 -33.81 9.29
CA LEU A 16 5.00 -32.88 8.56
C LEU A 16 4.75 -31.60 9.37
N TRP A 17 4.52 -31.74 10.69
CA TRP A 17 4.37 -30.57 11.57
C TRP A 17 5.63 -29.71 11.59
N ARG A 18 6.83 -30.31 11.69
CA ARG A 18 8.10 -29.57 11.66
C ARG A 18 8.33 -28.89 10.31
N MET A 19 8.05 -29.57 9.20
CA MET A 19 8.15 -28.99 7.86
C MET A 19 7.18 -27.84 7.68
N TYR A 20 5.93 -28.00 8.09
CA TYR A 20 4.91 -26.95 8.06
C TYR A 20 5.32 -25.74 8.91
N GLN A 21 5.77 -25.96 10.14
CA GLN A 21 6.23 -24.90 11.03
C GLN A 21 7.43 -24.14 10.46
N HIS A 22 8.40 -24.85 9.90
CA HIS A 22 9.58 -24.24 9.28
C HIS A 22 9.17 -23.40 8.06
N HIS A 23 8.40 -23.99 7.14
CA HIS A 23 7.91 -23.28 5.96
C HIS A 23 7.06 -22.06 6.33
N HIS A 24 6.16 -22.20 7.30
CA HIS A 24 5.33 -21.11 7.80
C HIS A 24 6.19 -19.96 8.35
N ARG A 25 7.21 -20.27 9.15
CA ARG A 25 8.15 -19.25 9.68
C ARG A 25 8.93 -18.57 8.57
N MET A 26 9.42 -19.32 7.59
CA MET A 26 10.12 -18.75 6.42
C MET A 26 9.22 -17.80 5.62
N VAL A 27 7.97 -18.19 5.36
CA VAL A 27 6.99 -17.36 4.66
C VAL A 27 6.68 -16.09 5.44
N MET A 28 6.45 -16.20 6.75
CA MET A 28 6.20 -15.03 7.60
C MET A 28 7.40 -14.08 7.65
N GLN A 29 8.62 -14.61 7.75
CA GLN A 29 9.84 -13.82 7.75
C GLN A 29 10.00 -13.07 6.42
N ALA A 30 9.88 -13.78 5.29
CA ALA A 30 10.00 -13.18 3.96
C ALA A 30 8.97 -12.06 3.73
N ARG A 31 7.73 -12.22 4.21
CA ARG A 31 6.70 -11.15 4.16
C ARG A 31 7.05 -9.96 5.03
N SER A 32 7.66 -10.21 6.18
CA SER A 32 8.06 -9.14 7.09
C SER A 32 9.27 -8.36 6.56
N ASP A 33 10.12 -8.99 5.76
CA ASP A 33 11.35 -8.39 5.22
C ASP A 33 11.09 -7.48 4.01
N LEU A 34 9.89 -7.50 3.43
CA LEU A 34 9.54 -6.68 2.25
C LEU A 34 9.78 -5.18 2.47
N LEU A 35 9.54 -4.67 3.68
CA LEU A 35 9.77 -3.26 4.03
C LEU A 35 11.07 -3.02 4.81
N SER A 36 11.95 -4.03 4.93
CA SER A 36 13.19 -3.93 5.72
C SER A 36 14.09 -2.77 5.29
N GLN A 37 14.15 -2.46 3.99
CA GLN A 37 14.95 -1.36 3.46
C GLN A 37 14.38 0.03 3.75
N SER A 38 13.13 0.14 4.21
CA SER A 38 12.53 1.44 4.58
C SER A 38 13.34 2.16 5.65
N SER A 39 14.02 1.42 6.52
CA SER A 39 14.90 1.97 7.56
C SER A 39 16.06 2.83 7.04
N LYS A 40 16.43 2.68 5.75
CA LYS A 40 17.46 3.51 5.10
C LYS A 40 16.99 4.94 4.82
N VAL A 41 15.67 5.16 4.76
CA VAL A 41 15.07 6.41 4.28
C VAL A 41 14.01 6.98 5.21
N ILE A 42 13.43 6.15 6.08
CA ILE A 42 12.43 6.51 7.08
C ILE A 42 12.99 6.18 8.46
N ASN A 43 12.88 7.14 9.38
CA ASN A 43 13.17 6.91 10.80
C ASN A 43 12.00 6.12 11.42
N ILE A 44 12.12 4.79 11.45
CA ILE A 44 11.04 3.90 11.91
C ILE A 44 10.85 4.02 13.42
N LYS A 45 9.66 4.46 13.85
CA LYS A 45 9.24 4.56 15.26
C LYS A 45 8.51 3.31 15.74
N LYS A 46 7.73 2.68 14.86
CA LYS A 46 6.93 1.49 15.18
C LYS A 46 6.82 0.60 13.95
N SER A 47 6.96 -0.71 14.16
CA SER A 47 6.71 -1.75 13.16
C SER A 47 5.81 -2.81 13.76
N VAL A 48 4.76 -3.21 13.04
CA VAL A 48 3.83 -4.27 13.46
C VAL A 48 3.51 -5.13 12.24
N ALA A 49 3.73 -6.45 12.35
CA ALA A 49 3.28 -7.39 11.33
C ALA A 49 1.79 -7.73 11.51
N ASP A 50 1.07 -7.85 10.40
CA ASP A 50 -0.31 -8.34 10.41
C ASP A 50 -0.37 -9.88 10.56
N ARG A 51 -1.59 -10.44 10.55
CA ARG A 51 -1.78 -11.90 10.65
C ARG A 51 -1.23 -12.68 9.44
N ALA A 52 -1.07 -12.01 8.30
CA ALA A 52 -0.50 -12.58 7.10
C ALA A 52 1.04 -12.47 7.09
N GLY A 53 1.64 -11.70 8.00
CA GLY A 53 3.09 -11.51 8.13
C GLY A 53 3.62 -10.25 7.44
N PHE A 54 2.77 -9.42 6.85
CA PHE A 54 3.20 -8.17 6.21
C PHE A 54 3.42 -7.07 7.25
N GLN A 55 4.54 -6.36 7.16
CA GLN A 55 4.83 -5.25 8.07
C GLN A 55 4.01 -4.01 7.75
N HIS A 56 3.52 -3.36 8.80
CA HIS A 56 3.04 -1.99 8.80
C HIS A 56 4.03 -1.15 9.60
N LEU A 57 4.55 -0.10 8.97
CA LEU A 57 5.55 0.79 9.56
C LEU A 57 4.93 2.15 9.85
N LEU A 58 5.31 2.76 10.96
CA LEU A 58 5.11 4.16 11.27
C LEU A 58 6.48 4.76 11.59
N GLY A 59 6.77 5.93 11.03
CA GLY A 59 8.03 6.63 11.23
C GLY A 59 7.95 8.07 10.76
N ASP A 60 9.10 8.68 10.57
CA ASP A 60 9.20 10.00 9.97
C ASP A 60 10.09 9.98 8.73
N TYR A 61 9.67 10.73 7.72
CA TYR A 61 10.43 11.06 6.53
C TYR A 61 10.60 12.57 6.50
N ASP A 62 11.82 13.05 6.68
CA ASP A 62 12.15 14.48 6.61
C ASP A 62 11.20 15.38 7.43
N GLY A 63 11.06 15.05 8.73
CA GLY A 63 10.18 15.76 9.67
C GLY A 63 8.68 15.45 9.52
N THR A 64 8.27 14.71 8.49
CA THR A 64 6.86 14.38 8.23
C THR A 64 6.54 12.96 8.67
N SER A 65 5.53 12.80 9.54
CA SER A 65 5.10 11.46 9.97
C SER A 65 4.47 10.69 8.81
N VAL A 66 5.00 9.49 8.57
CA VAL A 66 4.62 8.59 7.47
C VAL A 66 4.28 7.20 7.98
N GLY A 67 3.24 6.61 7.41
CA GLY A 67 2.87 5.22 7.58
C GLY A 67 2.99 4.45 6.27
N LEU A 68 3.61 3.27 6.31
CA LEU A 68 3.67 2.33 5.19
C LEU A 68 2.88 1.07 5.53
N LYS A 69 2.02 0.64 4.61
CA LYS A 69 1.27 -0.62 4.72
C LYS A 69 1.26 -1.35 3.39
N LEU A 70 1.48 -2.66 3.42
CA LEU A 70 1.26 -3.54 2.27
C LEU A 70 -0.13 -4.17 2.35
N GLU A 71 -0.80 -4.27 1.20
CA GLU A 71 -2.10 -4.92 1.08
C GLU A 71 -2.14 -5.79 -0.18
N VAL A 72 -2.56 -7.05 -0.03
CA VAL A 72 -2.69 -7.99 -1.15
C VAL A 72 -4.13 -8.01 -1.62
N ASP A 73 -4.36 -7.62 -2.88
CA ASP A 73 -5.66 -7.75 -3.56
C ASP A 73 -5.70 -9.08 -4.33
N ASN A 74 -6.43 -10.05 -3.78
CA ASN A 74 -6.67 -11.37 -4.37
C ASN A 74 -8.15 -11.76 -4.42
N LEU A 75 -9.06 -10.81 -4.15
CA LEU A 75 -10.49 -11.12 -3.91
C LEU A 75 -11.27 -11.40 -5.20
N THR A 76 -10.75 -11.01 -6.37
CA THR A 76 -11.41 -11.25 -7.65
C THR A 76 -10.92 -12.53 -8.33
N ALA A 77 -11.85 -13.44 -8.60
CA ALA A 77 -11.58 -14.62 -9.42
C ALA A 77 -11.07 -14.20 -10.81
N ARG A 78 -10.00 -14.86 -11.28
CA ARG A 78 -9.40 -14.71 -12.62
C ARG A 78 -8.69 -13.37 -12.89
N LYS A 79 -8.53 -12.50 -11.89
CA LYS A 79 -7.55 -11.39 -11.95
C LYS A 79 -6.25 -11.87 -11.33
N LEU A 80 -5.11 -11.44 -11.89
CA LEU A 80 -3.82 -11.70 -11.29
C LEU A 80 -3.75 -10.95 -9.94
N PRO A 81 -3.42 -11.62 -8.83
CA PRO A 81 -3.26 -10.95 -7.54
C PRO A 81 -2.17 -9.89 -7.60
N VAL A 82 -2.39 -8.80 -6.87
CA VAL A 82 -1.47 -7.67 -6.82
C VAL A 82 -1.20 -7.24 -5.39
N MET A 83 -0.06 -6.61 -5.17
CA MET A 83 0.31 -6.02 -3.89
C MET A 83 0.36 -4.51 -4.02
N TRP A 84 -0.43 -3.84 -3.18
CA TRP A 84 -0.47 -2.42 -3.05
C TRP A 84 0.42 -1.97 -1.89
N LEU A 85 1.20 -0.92 -2.12
CA LEU A 85 1.84 -0.12 -1.08
C LEU A 85 0.95 1.09 -0.80
N HIS A 86 0.52 1.23 0.45
CA HIS A 86 -0.13 2.43 0.95
C HIS A 86 0.89 3.29 1.69
N ILE A 87 1.07 4.51 1.22
CA ILE A 87 1.89 5.53 1.88
C ILE A 87 0.93 6.57 2.44
N THR A 88 0.90 6.74 3.76
CA THR A 88 -0.03 7.65 4.45
C THR A 88 0.75 8.70 5.21
N MET A 89 0.41 9.97 5.04
CA MET A 89 0.96 11.09 5.82
C MET A 89 -0.15 11.77 6.61
N LEU A 90 0.17 12.19 7.83
CA LEU A 90 -0.75 12.97 8.64
C LEU A 90 -0.84 14.39 8.10
N ARG A 91 -2.06 14.95 8.11
CA ARG A 91 -2.29 16.35 7.81
C ARG A 91 -2.35 17.18 9.10
N PRO A 92 -2.05 18.48 9.03
CA PRO A 92 -2.32 19.43 10.11
C PRO A 92 -3.78 19.38 10.58
N VAL A 93 -4.02 19.70 11.86
CA VAL A 93 -5.37 19.64 12.47
C VAL A 93 -6.37 20.60 11.81
N GLU A 94 -5.90 21.71 11.25
CA GLU A 94 -6.75 22.72 10.60
C GLU A 94 -7.09 22.39 9.15
N SER A 95 -6.49 21.33 8.60
CA SER A 95 -6.68 20.91 7.21
C SER A 95 -8.14 20.53 6.94
N LYS A 96 -8.71 21.13 5.89
CA LYS A 96 -10.11 20.90 5.50
C LYS A 96 -10.19 20.21 4.15
N GLY A 97 -11.29 19.50 4.00
CA GLY A 97 -11.71 18.92 2.75
C GLY A 97 -11.16 17.52 2.48
N SER A 98 -11.84 16.89 1.54
CA SER A 98 -11.63 15.52 1.13
C SER A 98 -11.70 15.39 -0.39
N LEU A 99 -10.89 14.50 -0.93
CA LEU A 99 -10.86 14.17 -2.35
C LEU A 99 -10.32 12.75 -2.51
N ASP A 100 -11.06 11.91 -3.20
CA ASP A 100 -10.64 10.58 -3.63
C ASP A 100 -10.51 10.62 -5.15
N ILE A 101 -9.31 10.31 -5.63
CA ILE A 101 -8.97 10.14 -7.04
C ILE A 101 -8.61 8.68 -7.26
N LEU A 102 -9.55 7.91 -7.79
CA LEU A 102 -9.37 6.49 -8.07
C LEU A 102 -9.28 6.26 -9.58
N VAL A 103 -8.09 5.97 -10.10
CA VAL A 103 -7.92 5.65 -11.53
C VAL A 103 -8.36 4.21 -11.82
N ARG A 104 -8.90 3.99 -13.03
CA ARG A 104 -9.33 2.64 -13.50
C ARG A 104 -10.21 1.93 -12.45
N PRO A 105 -11.30 2.57 -11.99
CA PRO A 105 -12.09 2.04 -10.88
C PRO A 105 -12.73 0.69 -11.26
N HIS A 106 -12.67 -0.27 -10.34
CA HIS A 106 -13.32 -1.56 -10.43
C HIS A 106 -14.21 -1.80 -9.21
N THR A 107 -15.27 -2.58 -9.37
CA THR A 107 -16.19 -2.94 -8.27
C THR A 107 -15.50 -3.70 -7.13
N SER A 108 -14.33 -4.27 -7.39
CA SER A 108 -13.52 -4.99 -6.43
C SER A 108 -12.51 -4.14 -5.68
N ASP A 109 -12.45 -2.83 -5.92
CA ASP A 109 -11.50 -1.92 -5.25
C ASP A 109 -11.92 -1.64 -3.79
N VAL A 110 -12.05 -2.71 -2.99
CA VAL A 110 -12.55 -2.66 -1.59
C VAL A 110 -11.60 -1.95 -0.62
N PHE A 111 -10.34 -1.74 -1.04
CA PHE A 111 -9.33 -0.99 -0.28
C PHE A 111 -9.54 0.53 -0.34
N SER A 112 -10.33 1.02 -1.31
CA SER A 112 -10.60 2.44 -1.54
C SER A 112 -11.71 2.94 -0.60
N PRO A 113 -11.44 3.85 0.36
CA PRO A 113 -12.44 4.34 1.30
C PRO A 113 -13.50 5.22 0.65
N GLY A 114 -13.17 5.87 -0.47
CA GLY A 114 -14.10 6.76 -1.18
C GLY A 114 -15.23 6.04 -1.90
N TRP A 115 -15.32 4.70 -1.83
CA TRP A 115 -16.42 3.93 -2.42
C TRP A 115 -17.81 4.38 -1.92
N ASN A 116 -17.89 4.89 -0.68
CA ASN A 116 -19.12 5.38 -0.07
C ASN A 116 -19.31 6.91 -0.18
N TRP A 117 -18.42 7.62 -0.87
CA TRP A 117 -18.54 9.06 -1.09
C TRP A 117 -19.35 9.34 -2.36
N ASN A 118 -20.25 10.31 -2.28
CA ASN A 118 -21.26 10.53 -3.32
C ASN A 118 -21.21 11.92 -3.96
N LYS A 119 -20.33 12.83 -3.51
CA LYS A 119 -20.21 14.17 -4.09
C LYS A 119 -19.19 14.17 -5.23
N PRO A 120 -19.61 14.30 -6.50
CA PRO A 120 -18.69 14.31 -7.62
C PRO A 120 -17.81 15.55 -7.60
N VAL A 121 -16.57 15.41 -8.07
CA VAL A 121 -15.64 16.53 -8.25
C VAL A 121 -15.27 16.62 -9.73
N THR A 122 -15.31 17.83 -10.29
CA THR A 122 -14.87 18.04 -11.68
C THR A 122 -13.35 18.12 -11.71
N PRO A 123 -12.66 17.25 -12.46
CA PRO A 123 -11.21 17.27 -12.53
C PRO A 123 -10.69 18.46 -13.36
N LEU A 124 -9.47 18.92 -13.07
CA LEU A 124 -8.81 19.94 -13.87
C LEU A 124 -8.32 19.39 -15.22
N LYS A 125 -8.02 20.29 -16.16
CA LYS A 125 -7.52 19.91 -17.49
C LYS A 125 -6.18 19.17 -17.37
N GLY A 126 -6.11 18.00 -18.00
CA GLY A 126 -4.93 17.14 -18.02
C GLY A 126 -4.88 16.12 -16.88
N TRP A 127 -5.87 16.10 -15.99
CA TRP A 127 -6.04 15.03 -15.03
C TRP A 127 -6.54 13.74 -15.71
N PRO A 128 -6.31 12.55 -15.12
CA PRO A 128 -6.73 11.28 -15.72
C PRO A 128 -8.23 11.23 -16.07
N HIS A 129 -8.55 10.98 -17.35
CA HIS A 129 -9.94 10.92 -17.82
C HIS A 129 -10.72 9.70 -17.33
N HIS A 130 -10.04 8.57 -17.09
CA HIS A 130 -10.65 7.31 -16.65
C HIS A 130 -10.59 7.14 -15.12
N ALA A 131 -10.67 8.24 -14.38
CA ALA A 131 -10.67 8.25 -12.93
C ALA A 131 -12.01 8.68 -12.37
N ARG A 132 -12.33 8.13 -11.20
CA ARG A 132 -13.44 8.58 -10.37
C ARG A 132 -12.92 9.65 -9.41
N TYR A 133 -13.60 10.80 -9.39
CA TYR A 133 -13.28 11.93 -8.53
C TYR A 133 -14.47 12.19 -7.62
N VAL A 134 -14.30 11.94 -6.32
CA VAL A 134 -15.37 12.17 -5.34
C VAL A 134 -14.83 12.85 -4.09
N SER A 135 -15.68 13.60 -3.42
CA SER A 135 -15.41 14.20 -2.11
C SER A 135 -16.43 13.67 -1.11
N ARG A 136 -16.05 13.58 0.16
CA ARG A 136 -16.98 13.29 1.25
C ARG A 136 -17.79 14.54 1.61
N ASP A 137 -17.17 15.71 1.55
CA ASP A 137 -17.70 16.96 2.08
C ASP A 137 -17.28 18.19 1.25
N ARG A 138 -16.20 18.87 1.66
CA ARG A 138 -15.62 20.02 0.99
C ARG A 138 -14.48 19.54 0.11
N THR A 139 -14.43 19.97 -1.13
CA THR A 139 -13.27 19.70 -1.98
C THR A 139 -12.12 20.64 -1.57
N PRO A 140 -10.87 20.15 -1.43
CA PRO A 140 -9.70 21.02 -1.30
C PRO A 140 -9.49 21.89 -2.56
N SER A 141 -8.59 22.88 -2.50
CA SER A 141 -8.19 23.60 -3.73
C SER A 141 -7.51 22.61 -4.67
N LEU A 142 -8.05 22.45 -5.88
CA LEU A 142 -7.49 21.55 -6.87
C LEU A 142 -6.28 22.19 -7.56
N GLU A 143 -6.29 23.51 -7.68
CA GLU A 143 -5.24 24.31 -8.31
C GLU A 143 -3.92 24.18 -7.56
N SER A 144 -3.95 24.07 -6.22
CA SER A 144 -2.74 23.93 -5.41
C SER A 144 -2.03 22.59 -5.64
N ILE A 145 -2.77 21.53 -6.00
CA ILE A 145 -2.23 20.18 -6.21
C ILE A 145 -2.19 19.76 -7.69
N ASP A 146 -2.50 20.66 -8.62
CA ASP A 146 -2.65 20.33 -10.05
C ASP A 146 -1.41 19.64 -10.63
N SER A 147 -0.23 20.22 -10.38
CA SER A 147 1.03 19.68 -10.88
C SER A 147 1.39 18.34 -10.24
N ASP A 148 1.07 18.13 -8.96
CA ASP A 148 1.39 16.91 -8.24
C ASP A 148 0.48 15.77 -8.68
N VAL A 149 -0.82 16.02 -8.84
CA VAL A 149 -1.79 15.03 -9.37
C VAL A 149 -1.38 14.57 -10.76
N LYS A 150 -1.00 15.49 -11.65
CA LYS A 150 -0.49 15.15 -12.99
C LYS A 150 0.77 14.29 -12.92
N THR A 151 1.69 14.61 -12.02
CA THR A 151 2.96 13.86 -11.86
C THR A 151 2.72 12.48 -11.28
N ILE A 152 1.87 12.35 -10.25
CA ILE A 152 1.55 11.07 -9.60
C ILE A 152 0.90 10.12 -10.59
N PHE A 153 -0.10 10.58 -11.34
CA PHE A 153 -0.85 9.72 -12.26
C PHE A 153 -0.28 9.66 -13.69
N ALA A 154 0.87 10.29 -13.94
CA ALA A 154 1.69 9.97 -15.11
C ALA A 154 2.28 8.55 -14.99
N ASP A 155 2.45 8.07 -13.76
CA ASP A 155 2.82 6.69 -13.48
C ASP A 155 1.57 5.78 -13.47
N GLN A 156 1.60 4.72 -14.27
CA GLN A 156 0.52 3.75 -14.36
C GLN A 156 0.41 2.84 -13.13
N MET A 157 1.44 2.81 -12.28
CA MET A 157 1.45 2.06 -11.03
C MET A 157 0.65 2.77 -9.93
N ALA A 158 0.48 4.09 -10.00
CA ALA A 158 -0.41 4.82 -9.10
C ALA A 158 -1.88 4.40 -9.33
N LYS A 159 -2.58 4.09 -8.24
CA LYS A 159 -3.95 3.59 -8.27
C LYS A 159 -4.95 4.55 -7.63
N GLU A 160 -4.59 5.12 -6.48
CA GLU A 160 -5.48 6.00 -5.73
C GLU A 160 -4.67 7.10 -5.04
N LEU A 161 -5.18 8.33 -5.08
CA LEU A 161 -4.79 9.40 -4.18
C LEU A 161 -6.01 9.77 -3.34
N LEU A 162 -5.91 9.53 -2.05
CA LEU A 162 -6.97 9.80 -1.09
C LEU A 162 -6.53 10.94 -0.16
N ILE A 163 -7.32 12.00 -0.14
CA ILE A 163 -7.18 13.13 0.77
C ILE A 163 -8.38 13.08 1.72
N THR A 164 -8.10 12.97 3.02
CA THR A 164 -9.06 13.17 4.11
C THR A 164 -8.59 14.36 4.95
N PRO A 165 -9.41 14.97 5.82
CA PRO A 165 -8.97 16.03 6.73
C PRO A 165 -7.77 15.62 7.59
N GLU A 166 -7.68 14.34 7.96
CA GLU A 166 -6.66 13.82 8.87
C GLU A 166 -5.41 13.32 8.15
N THR A 167 -5.53 12.87 6.90
CA THR A 167 -4.45 12.17 6.18
C THR A 167 -4.46 12.40 4.68
N VAL A 168 -3.29 12.26 4.06
CA VAL A 168 -3.16 12.03 2.63
C VAL A 168 -2.57 10.64 2.42
N ARG A 169 -3.15 9.84 1.52
CA ARG A 169 -2.70 8.49 1.23
C ARG A 169 -2.55 8.26 -0.27
N LEU A 170 -1.39 7.73 -0.66
CA LEU A 170 -1.13 7.19 -1.99
C LEU A 170 -1.24 5.66 -1.94
N THR A 171 -1.99 5.08 -2.87
CA THR A 171 -2.01 3.64 -3.13
C THR A 171 -1.28 3.36 -4.43
N TYR A 172 -0.22 2.55 -4.37
CA TYR A 172 0.72 2.33 -5.47
C TYR A 172 0.97 0.83 -5.68
N LEU A 173 1.02 0.38 -6.93
CA LEU A 173 1.29 -1.02 -7.28
C LEU A 173 2.78 -1.34 -7.08
N ILE A 174 3.12 -2.27 -6.18
CA ILE A 174 4.52 -2.62 -5.92
C ILE A 174 4.93 -4.00 -6.45
N ARG A 175 3.98 -4.94 -6.53
CA ARG A 175 4.18 -6.29 -7.08
C ARG A 175 2.91 -6.82 -7.72
N GLN A 176 3.09 -7.71 -8.70
CA GLN A 176 2.05 -8.59 -9.22
C GLN A 176 2.49 -10.04 -9.00
N ALA A 177 1.52 -10.94 -8.82
CA ALA A 177 1.83 -12.36 -8.65
C ALA A 177 2.39 -12.97 -9.95
N GLU A 178 3.14 -14.06 -9.84
CA GLU A 178 3.63 -14.81 -10.99
C GLU A 178 2.45 -15.42 -11.76
N ARG A 179 2.39 -15.13 -13.07
CA ARG A 179 1.23 -15.45 -13.89
C ARG A 179 1.09 -16.95 -14.17
N GLY A 180 2.19 -17.66 -14.44
CA GLY A 180 2.17 -19.09 -14.75
C GLY A 180 1.62 -19.93 -13.62
N GLN A 181 2.15 -19.75 -12.41
CA GLN A 181 1.72 -20.39 -11.18
C GLN A 181 0.29 -20.02 -10.82
N TYR A 182 -0.11 -18.74 -10.99
CA TYR A 182 -1.49 -18.35 -10.73
C TYR A 182 -2.48 -19.01 -11.70
N LEU A 183 -2.11 -19.19 -12.97
CA LEU A 183 -2.97 -19.87 -13.95
C LEU A 183 -3.15 -21.36 -13.66
N LEU A 184 -2.12 -22.04 -13.16
CA LEU A 184 -2.13 -23.48 -12.88
C LEU A 184 -2.69 -23.82 -11.50
N LEU A 185 -2.22 -23.13 -10.47
CA LEU A 185 -2.44 -23.49 -9.06
C LEU A 185 -3.38 -22.52 -8.35
N ARG A 186 -3.69 -21.36 -8.95
CA ARG A 186 -4.38 -20.24 -8.29
C ARG A 186 -3.65 -19.77 -7.02
N SER A 187 -2.34 -20.02 -6.96
CA SER A 187 -1.46 -19.55 -5.88
C SER A 187 -1.02 -18.11 -6.15
N ALA A 188 -1.11 -17.25 -5.15
CA ALA A 188 -0.64 -15.87 -5.21
C ALA A 188 0.83 -15.82 -4.75
N GLU A 189 1.74 -16.14 -5.66
CA GLU A 189 3.18 -16.08 -5.39
C GLU A 189 3.75 -14.76 -5.88
N PHE A 190 4.38 -14.02 -4.98
CA PHE A 190 5.05 -12.76 -5.26
C PHE A 190 6.55 -12.93 -5.14
N ASP A 191 7.31 -12.09 -5.84
CA ASP A 191 8.70 -11.88 -5.50
C ASP A 191 8.81 -11.23 -4.11
N MET A 192 9.44 -11.95 -3.19
CA MET A 192 9.60 -11.54 -1.79
C MET A 192 10.90 -10.77 -1.54
N GLN A 193 11.57 -10.29 -2.59
CA GLN A 193 12.68 -9.36 -2.41
C GLN A 193 12.23 -8.05 -1.76
N PRO A 194 13.03 -7.49 -0.82
CA PRO A 194 12.72 -6.21 -0.21
C PRO A 194 12.49 -5.11 -1.25
N ILE A 195 11.50 -4.25 -0.98
CA ILE A 195 11.19 -3.09 -1.80
C ILE A 195 12.38 -2.12 -1.73
N ASP A 196 12.75 -1.53 -2.87
CA ASP A 196 13.89 -0.63 -2.94
C ASP A 196 13.61 0.64 -2.11
N SER A 197 14.52 0.96 -1.19
CA SER A 197 14.51 2.20 -0.43
C SER A 197 14.44 3.45 -1.31
N ALA A 198 15.04 3.45 -2.51
CA ALA A 198 14.98 4.59 -3.43
C ALA A 198 13.56 4.81 -3.98
N GLU A 199 12.85 3.73 -4.32
CA GLU A 199 11.45 3.77 -4.75
C GLU A 199 10.55 4.29 -3.62
N ILE A 200 10.73 3.77 -2.40
CA ILE A 200 10.00 4.24 -1.21
C ILE A 200 10.26 5.73 -0.98
N ALA A 201 11.51 6.18 -1.04
CA ALA A 201 11.86 7.59 -0.85
C ALA A 201 11.27 8.49 -1.95
N ALA A 202 11.28 8.06 -3.21
CA ALA A 202 10.73 8.83 -4.32
C ALA A 202 9.21 9.04 -4.15
N LEU A 203 8.46 7.96 -3.88
CA LEU A 203 7.01 8.02 -3.68
C LEU A 203 6.65 8.81 -2.41
N THR A 204 7.41 8.63 -1.32
CA THR A 204 7.19 9.37 -0.07
C THR A 204 7.43 10.86 -0.27
N ARG A 205 8.52 11.26 -0.94
CA ARG A 205 8.80 12.67 -1.27
C ARG A 205 7.73 13.28 -2.16
N GLN A 206 7.23 12.52 -3.14
CA GLN A 206 6.16 12.99 -4.01
C GLN A 206 4.88 13.28 -3.22
N LEU A 207 4.53 12.41 -2.27
CA LEU A 207 3.39 12.62 -1.39
C LEU A 207 3.60 13.79 -0.42
N GLN A 208 4.81 13.95 0.12
CA GLN A 208 5.19 15.07 0.99
C GLN A 208 5.06 16.42 0.26
N LYS A 209 5.53 16.49 -0.98
CA LYS A 209 5.39 17.68 -1.83
C LYS A 209 3.92 18.03 -2.07
N LEU A 210 3.09 17.04 -2.38
CA LEU A 210 1.65 17.23 -2.53
C LEU A 210 1.03 17.75 -1.23
N LEU A 211 1.39 17.17 -0.07
CA LEU A 211 0.93 17.61 1.24
C LEU A 211 1.31 19.08 1.53
N ALA A 212 2.55 19.45 1.24
CA ALA A 212 3.05 20.82 1.38
C ALA A 212 2.26 21.82 0.53
N ASN A 213 1.97 21.47 -0.73
CA ASN A 213 1.18 22.32 -1.62
C ASN A 213 -0.31 22.37 -1.24
N LEU A 214 -0.85 21.27 -0.73
CA LEU A 214 -2.24 21.15 -0.31
C LEU A 214 -2.55 22.03 0.92
N ASP A 215 -1.70 21.96 1.94
CA ASP A 215 -1.95 22.54 3.26
C ASP A 215 -1.02 23.72 3.60
N GLY A 216 -0.14 24.12 2.67
CA GLY A 216 0.82 25.20 2.89
C GLY A 216 1.90 24.87 3.92
N VAL A 217 2.09 23.58 4.25
CA VAL A 217 3.12 23.12 5.18
C VAL A 217 4.48 23.33 4.52
N ARG A 218 5.20 24.39 4.90
CA ARG A 218 6.61 24.55 4.53
C ARG A 218 7.39 23.43 5.20
N CYS A 219 8.05 22.58 4.41
CA CYS A 219 9.18 21.83 4.90
C CYS A 219 10.24 22.88 5.21
N ASP A 220 10.54 23.12 6.49
CA ASP A 220 11.66 23.97 6.86
C ASP A 220 12.92 23.32 6.31
N GLU A 221 13.50 23.94 5.28
CA GLU A 221 14.84 23.63 4.81
C GLU A 221 15.77 23.77 6.01
N ALA A 222 16.29 22.65 6.51
CA ALA A 222 17.37 22.65 7.47
C ALA A 222 18.57 23.36 6.85
N ALA A 223 18.90 24.53 7.39
CA ALA A 223 20.10 25.32 7.11
C ALA A 223 21.38 24.58 7.51
#